data_AF-A0A7C7WR21-F1
#
_entry.id   AF-A0A7C7WR21-F1
#
_cell.length_a   1.000
_cell.length_b   1.000
_cell.length_c   1.000
_cell.angle_alpha   90.00
_cell.angle_beta   90.00
_cell.angle_gamma   90.00
#
_symmetry.space_group_name_H-M   'P 1'
#
loop_
_entity.id
_entity.type
_entity.pdbx_description
1 polymer ?
#
loop_
_entity_poly.entity_id
_entity_poly.type
_entity_poly.pdbx_seq_one_letter_code
_entity_poly.pdbx_strand_id
1 'polypeptide(L)'
;MLFDAGFSLPHSLAFAVLLLSLCTVTVAETTPKPKVLVIGDDIYNAPTATARALTSDRIELVYGKYAIYDSATAVENFNKLLDEKKWDLIHFNFGMNDLMYRAPGIKEIRAMHKDVGGVRVASAEQYEKNLRELVRRFKAHGAKVIWASTTPIVGSNGILDEGSEIVYNEIAAKVMKANDITINDMHSYAAEIHKTARNKNTFSYKGYPLYPPMMLSILKELNLIRPVNGPVKVFIMLGGTTHTGNGIVIGHDRPRTGSVEGTLDALVLNEKTAGQYEHLLDEDGGWATRNDVWLKFDWRAQKSGAHGILYGGDRKRCIGSEYALGSLLGDHYTEQVLVFKTSLGQPSLCPDFIPPADGKPAGKAYTQFLDQVNVMLRNLGNSFPDYTLEAGYELCGLVINIGEQDKTIEDYSRYLPLLIKDIRKEFGNPELPVVIVGSGQGGRDKPDFLDIIRVQQATAARPEFKGNVIFTETRNLWPDPDKSPDRDATKWYGNAESFYKMGEAIGKDMLKLLK
;
A
#
# COMPACT_ATOMS: atom_id res chain seq x y z
N MET A 1 -41.83 61.26 64.18
CA MET A 1 -41.78 62.36 63.18
C MET A 1 -40.99 61.81 62.01
N LEU A 2 -41.65 61.32 60.95
CA LEU A 2 -42.21 62.05 59.79
C LEU A 2 -41.12 62.39 58.74
N PHE A 3 -41.39 61.90 57.51
CA PHE A 3 -40.83 62.20 56.18
C PHE A 3 -39.36 61.79 55.91
N ASP A 4 -38.91 61.55 54.69
CA ASP A 4 -39.44 61.04 53.40
C ASP A 4 -38.24 61.03 52.43
N ALA A 5 -38.33 60.18 51.41
CA ALA A 5 -37.68 60.17 50.10
C ALA A 5 -36.31 60.87 49.84
N GLY A 6 -35.40 60.11 49.21
CA GLY A 6 -34.27 60.65 48.44
C GLY A 6 -33.44 59.59 47.71
N PHE A 7 -33.86 59.26 46.48
CA PHE A 7 -33.17 58.41 45.51
C PHE A 7 -31.74 58.88 45.15
N SER A 8 -30.77 57.95 45.02
CA SER A 8 -30.05 57.60 43.76
C SER A 8 -28.66 56.95 44.00
N LEU A 9 -28.55 55.67 43.64
CA LEU A 9 -27.36 54.80 43.50
C LEU A 9 -26.50 55.16 42.26
N PRO A 10 -25.38 54.46 41.88
CA PRO A 10 -24.50 53.46 42.57
C PRO A 10 -22.98 53.64 42.28
N HIS A 11 -22.20 52.60 42.68
CA HIS A 11 -20.82 52.17 42.32
C HIS A 11 -19.77 52.49 43.39
N SER A 12 -19.08 51.55 44.03
CA SER A 12 -18.49 50.31 43.51
C SER A 12 -18.14 49.35 44.67
N LEU A 13 -18.49 48.07 44.57
CA LEU A 13 -17.80 47.03 45.35
C LEU A 13 -17.60 45.81 44.45
N ALA A 14 -16.33 45.52 44.18
CA ALA A 14 -15.90 44.43 43.32
C ALA A 14 -16.18 43.07 43.98
N PHE A 15 -16.87 42.19 43.25
CA PHE A 15 -16.95 40.76 43.56
C PHE A 15 -16.10 40.01 42.55
N ALA A 16 -15.02 39.40 43.04
CA ALA A 16 -14.22 38.45 42.26
C ALA A 16 -14.98 37.13 42.17
N VAL A 17 -15.43 36.77 40.97
CA VAL A 17 -16.00 35.45 40.67
C VAL A 17 -14.86 34.55 40.20
N LEU A 18 -14.53 33.55 41.00
CA LEU A 18 -13.59 32.49 40.66
C LEU A 18 -14.33 31.48 39.76
N LEU A 19 -14.11 31.54 38.44
CA LEU A 19 -14.59 30.54 37.49
C LEU A 19 -13.69 29.30 37.54
N LEU A 20 -14.10 28.30 38.31
CA LEU A 20 -13.57 26.94 38.23
C LEU A 20 -14.11 26.31 36.92
N SER A 21 -13.27 26.35 35.88
CA SER A 21 -13.47 25.55 34.67
C SER A 21 -13.30 24.07 35.04
N LEU A 22 -14.43 23.37 35.20
CA LEU A 22 -14.47 21.91 35.17
C LEU A 22 -14.17 21.48 33.73
N CYS A 23 -12.90 21.24 33.43
CA CYS A 23 -12.52 20.42 32.29
C CYS A 23 -13.08 19.01 32.52
N THR A 24 -14.27 18.74 32.00
CA THR A 24 -14.71 17.36 31.79
C THR A 24 -13.79 16.77 30.73
N VAL A 25 -12.78 16.03 31.17
CA VAL A 25 -12.08 15.09 30.28
C VAL A 25 -13.13 14.07 29.87
N THR A 26 -13.71 14.26 28.68
CA THR A 26 -14.48 13.23 28.02
C THR A 26 -13.48 12.13 27.66
N VAL A 27 -13.39 11.11 28.52
CA VAL A 27 -12.82 9.83 28.11
C VAL A 27 -13.71 9.36 26.98
N ALA A 28 -13.21 9.41 25.74
CA ALA A 28 -13.93 8.86 24.61
C ALA A 28 -14.19 7.38 24.91
N GLU A 29 -15.46 7.00 25.08
CA GLU A 29 -15.83 5.58 25.17
C GLU A 29 -15.39 4.93 23.86
N THR A 30 -14.34 4.11 23.92
CA THR A 30 -13.90 3.33 22.78
C THR A 30 -14.96 2.28 22.50
N THR A 31 -15.82 2.52 21.52
CA THR A 31 -16.77 1.52 21.03
C THR A 31 -16.01 0.22 20.72
N PRO A 32 -16.43 -0.94 21.26
CA PRO A 32 -15.73 -2.18 20.99
C PRO A 32 -15.69 -2.48 19.49
N LYS A 33 -14.49 -2.78 18.96
CA LYS A 33 -14.29 -3.12 17.55
C LYS A 33 -15.05 -4.40 17.19
N PRO A 34 -15.76 -4.45 16.04
CA PRO A 34 -16.41 -5.68 15.58
C PRO A 34 -15.40 -6.82 15.39
N LYS A 35 -15.78 -8.01 15.83
CA LYS A 35 -14.99 -9.24 15.74
C LYS A 35 -15.34 -9.99 14.47
N VAL A 36 -14.33 -10.24 13.66
CA VAL A 36 -14.47 -10.89 12.35
C VAL A 36 -13.68 -12.18 12.32
N LEU A 37 -14.33 -13.28 11.95
CA LEU A 37 -13.71 -14.57 11.77
C LEU A 37 -13.60 -14.92 10.28
N VAL A 38 -12.39 -15.24 9.83
CA VAL A 38 -12.11 -15.80 8.50
C VAL A 38 -11.90 -17.30 8.63
N ILE A 39 -12.69 -18.09 7.89
CA ILE A 39 -12.64 -19.55 7.86
C ILE A 39 -12.43 -20.02 6.42
N GLY A 40 -11.60 -21.03 6.22
CA GLY A 40 -11.53 -21.74 4.94
C GLY A 40 -10.12 -22.13 4.59
N ASP A 41 -9.91 -22.32 3.28
CA ASP A 41 -8.64 -22.75 2.70
C ASP A 41 -7.42 -22.00 3.25
N ASP A 42 -6.29 -22.71 3.35
CA ASP A 42 -5.03 -22.18 3.91
C ASP A 42 -4.52 -20.91 3.18
N ILE A 43 -4.97 -20.70 1.94
CA ILE A 43 -4.64 -19.51 1.14
C ILE A 43 -5.09 -18.21 1.80
N TYR A 44 -6.04 -18.24 2.74
CA TYR A 44 -6.55 -17.05 3.44
C TYR A 44 -5.74 -16.66 4.67
N ASN A 45 -4.85 -17.50 5.20
CA ASN A 45 -4.10 -17.20 6.43
C ASN A 45 -3.21 -15.95 6.30
N ALA A 46 -2.28 -15.95 5.32
CA ALA A 46 -1.39 -14.81 5.09
C ALA A 46 -2.13 -13.53 4.67
N PRO A 47 -3.15 -13.57 3.77
CA PRO A 47 -4.01 -12.44 3.49
C PRO A 47 -4.71 -11.88 4.74
N THR A 48 -5.21 -12.74 5.63
CA THR A 48 -5.87 -12.31 6.88
C THR A 48 -4.88 -11.60 7.81
N ALA A 49 -3.64 -12.09 7.92
CA ALA A 49 -2.60 -11.42 8.70
C ALA A 49 -2.26 -10.02 8.14
N THR A 50 -2.16 -9.92 6.81
CA THR A 50 -1.91 -8.64 6.12
C THR A 50 -3.05 -7.65 6.36
N ALA A 51 -4.29 -8.10 6.15
CA ALA A 51 -5.49 -7.31 6.39
C ALA A 51 -5.63 -6.84 7.85
N ARG A 52 -5.28 -7.70 8.81
CA ARG A 52 -5.32 -7.38 10.24
C ARG A 52 -4.42 -6.20 10.56
N ALA A 53 -3.21 -6.15 9.99
CA ALA A 53 -2.30 -5.03 10.21
C ALA A 53 -2.90 -3.70 9.70
N LEU A 54 -3.54 -3.73 8.52
CA LEU A 54 -4.10 -2.55 7.86
C LEU A 54 -5.42 -2.03 8.46
N THR A 55 -6.12 -2.83 9.26
CA THR A 55 -7.46 -2.50 9.78
C THR A 55 -7.61 -2.72 11.29
N SER A 56 -6.48 -2.79 11.99
CA SER A 56 -6.43 -3.05 13.44
C SER A 56 -7.13 -1.99 14.28
N ASP A 57 -7.28 -0.77 13.75
CA ASP A 57 -8.01 0.34 14.36
C ASP A 57 -9.54 0.25 14.15
N ARG A 58 -10.02 -0.66 13.29
CA ARG A 58 -11.43 -0.79 12.87
C ARG A 58 -12.10 -2.08 13.30
N ILE A 59 -11.40 -3.21 13.15
CA ILE A 59 -11.94 -4.55 13.40
C ILE A 59 -10.93 -5.42 14.14
N GLU A 60 -11.44 -6.41 14.88
CA GLU A 60 -10.63 -7.51 15.40
C GLU A 60 -10.74 -8.69 14.41
N LEU A 61 -9.79 -8.77 13.47
CA LEU A 61 -9.80 -9.79 12.42
C LEU A 61 -9.02 -11.06 12.82
N VAL A 62 -9.67 -12.22 12.83
CA VAL A 62 -9.09 -13.49 13.27
C VAL A 62 -9.18 -14.52 12.14
N TYR A 63 -8.09 -15.25 11.88
CA TYR A 63 -8.13 -16.45 11.04
C TYR A 63 -8.39 -17.66 11.94
N GLY A 64 -9.31 -18.54 11.54
CA GLY A 64 -9.69 -19.73 12.30
C GLY A 64 -8.49 -20.61 12.63
N LYS A 65 -8.35 -20.99 13.90
CA LYS A 65 -7.22 -21.81 14.39
C LYS A 65 -7.42 -23.31 14.13
N TYR A 66 -8.67 -23.73 13.93
CA TYR A 66 -9.02 -25.12 13.72
C TYR A 66 -8.99 -25.43 12.23
N ALA A 67 -8.05 -26.28 11.82
CA ALA A 67 -7.92 -26.71 10.43
C ALA A 67 -9.14 -27.55 10.04
N ILE A 68 -10.12 -26.91 9.41
CA ILE A 68 -11.24 -27.60 8.78
C ILE A 68 -10.94 -27.64 7.30
N TYR A 69 -10.65 -28.84 6.82
CA TYR A 69 -10.26 -29.05 5.45
C TYR A 69 -11.48 -28.98 4.53
N ASP A 70 -12.58 -29.68 4.81
CA ASP A 70 -13.74 -29.79 3.92
C ASP A 70 -15.08 -29.38 4.57
N SER A 71 -16.10 -29.17 3.73
CA SER A 71 -17.43 -28.75 4.15
C SER A 71 -18.15 -29.75 5.07
N ALA A 72 -17.90 -31.06 4.96
CA ALA A 72 -18.55 -32.06 5.81
C ALA A 72 -17.98 -32.00 7.23
N THR A 73 -16.64 -31.93 7.34
CA THR A 73 -15.95 -31.74 8.63
C THR A 73 -16.38 -30.43 9.31
N ALA A 74 -16.63 -29.38 8.53
CA ALA A 74 -17.16 -28.10 9.02
C ALA A 74 -18.55 -28.25 9.67
N VAL A 75 -19.45 -29.01 9.04
CA VAL A 75 -20.79 -29.29 9.59
C VAL A 75 -20.68 -30.10 10.87
N GLU A 76 -19.84 -31.12 10.92
CA GLU A 76 -19.68 -31.97 12.11
C GLU A 76 -19.08 -31.21 13.30
N ASN A 77 -18.13 -30.30 13.05
CA ASN A 77 -17.38 -29.60 14.08
C ASN A 77 -17.75 -28.12 14.22
N PHE A 78 -18.97 -27.74 13.82
CA PHE A 78 -19.41 -26.34 13.73
C PHE A 78 -19.14 -25.50 15.00
N ASN A 79 -19.38 -26.04 16.19
CA ASN A 79 -19.15 -25.28 17.43
C ASN A 79 -17.65 -25.01 17.68
N LYS A 80 -16.79 -26.00 17.37
CA LYS A 80 -15.33 -25.86 17.46
C LYS A 80 -14.80 -24.89 16.41
N LEU A 81 -15.41 -24.87 15.22
CA LEU A 81 -15.06 -23.95 14.13
C LEU A 81 -15.15 -22.49 14.58
N LEU A 82 -16.12 -22.18 15.44
CA LEU A 82 -16.34 -20.84 15.97
C LEU A 82 -15.60 -20.56 17.29
N ASP A 83 -14.85 -21.55 17.82
CA ASP A 83 -14.18 -21.49 19.12
C ASP A 83 -15.12 -21.07 20.26
N GLU A 84 -16.40 -21.48 20.16
CA GLU A 84 -17.49 -21.12 21.07
C GLU A 84 -17.67 -19.60 21.29
N LYS A 85 -17.11 -18.78 20.39
CA LYS A 85 -17.15 -17.32 20.48
C LYS A 85 -18.33 -16.73 19.71
N LYS A 86 -18.74 -15.55 20.15
CA LYS A 86 -19.59 -14.65 19.35
C LYS A 86 -18.72 -13.86 18.37
N TRP A 87 -19.26 -13.69 17.18
CA TRP A 87 -18.65 -13.01 16.05
C TRP A 87 -19.68 -12.06 15.47
N ASP A 88 -19.25 -10.87 15.07
CA ASP A 88 -20.12 -9.91 14.41
C ASP A 88 -20.23 -10.23 12.90
N LEU A 89 -19.17 -10.80 12.33
CA LEU A 89 -19.13 -11.27 10.95
C LEU A 89 -18.28 -12.53 10.79
N ILE A 90 -18.75 -13.44 9.95
CA ILE A 90 -18.03 -14.64 9.52
C ILE A 90 -17.83 -14.57 8.00
N HIS A 91 -16.57 -14.50 7.58
CA HIS A 91 -16.16 -14.66 6.19
C HIS A 91 -15.70 -16.11 6.02
N PHE A 92 -16.32 -16.87 5.12
CA PHE A 92 -16.00 -18.29 4.98
C PHE A 92 -15.83 -18.73 3.52
N ASN A 93 -14.97 -19.71 3.33
CA ASN A 93 -14.81 -20.45 2.09
C ASN A 93 -14.66 -21.95 2.38
N PHE A 94 -15.34 -22.76 1.57
CA PHE A 94 -15.14 -24.20 1.46
C PHE A 94 -15.24 -24.53 -0.03
N GLY A 95 -14.52 -25.55 -0.49
CA GLY A 95 -14.57 -25.99 -1.88
C GLY A 95 -13.30 -26.63 -2.38
N MET A 96 -12.11 -26.05 -2.15
CA MET A 96 -10.86 -26.59 -2.71
C MET A 96 -10.58 -28.02 -2.24
N ASN A 97 -10.73 -28.28 -0.94
CA ASN A 97 -10.51 -29.60 -0.37
C ASN A 97 -11.69 -30.56 -0.64
N ASP A 98 -12.93 -30.05 -0.73
CA ASP A 98 -14.09 -30.83 -1.17
C ASP A 98 -13.91 -31.36 -2.60
N LEU A 99 -13.18 -30.61 -3.41
CA LEU A 99 -12.80 -30.95 -4.76
C LEU A 99 -11.62 -31.94 -4.82
N MET A 100 -10.94 -32.33 -3.75
CA MET A 100 -9.85 -33.31 -3.89
C MET A 100 -10.37 -34.72 -4.15
N TYR A 101 -9.54 -35.56 -4.79
CA TYR A 101 -9.69 -37.02 -4.76
C TYR A 101 -8.91 -37.59 -3.58
N ARG A 102 -9.59 -38.44 -2.79
CA ARG A 102 -9.03 -39.13 -1.62
C ARG A 102 -9.19 -40.65 -1.73
N ALA A 103 -8.46 -41.37 -0.91
CA ALA A 103 -8.60 -42.81 -0.78
C ALA A 103 -10.02 -43.21 -0.33
N PRO A 104 -10.66 -44.20 -0.98
CA PRO A 104 -12.00 -44.64 -0.60
C PRO A 104 -12.00 -45.24 0.82
N GLY A 105 -13.10 -45.01 1.55
CA GLY A 105 -13.28 -45.55 2.90
C GLY A 105 -12.50 -44.85 4.02
N ILE A 106 -11.64 -43.88 3.72
CA ILE A 106 -10.87 -43.12 4.74
C ILE A 106 -11.47 -41.72 4.89
N LYS A 107 -11.98 -41.37 6.08
CA LYS A 107 -12.64 -40.08 6.32
C LYS A 107 -11.74 -38.86 6.08
N GLU A 108 -10.48 -38.94 6.51
CA GLU A 108 -9.47 -37.89 6.29
C GLU A 108 -9.11 -37.76 4.80
N ILE A 109 -8.68 -36.57 4.39
CA ILE A 109 -8.24 -36.31 3.02
C ILE A 109 -6.85 -36.92 2.80
N ARG A 110 -6.82 -38.23 2.56
CA ARG A 110 -5.64 -38.93 2.07
C ARG A 110 -5.65 -38.89 0.55
N ALA A 111 -4.98 -37.91 -0.04
CA ALA A 111 -4.93 -37.68 -1.47
C ALA A 111 -4.62 -38.97 -2.25
N MET A 112 -5.45 -39.31 -3.23
CA MET A 112 -5.30 -40.48 -4.08
C MET A 112 -5.75 -40.14 -5.49
N HIS A 113 -4.92 -40.46 -6.47
CA HIS A 113 -5.18 -40.13 -7.87
C HIS A 113 -6.48 -40.80 -8.36
N LYS A 114 -7.30 -40.08 -9.14
CA LYS A 114 -8.59 -40.57 -9.62
C LYS A 114 -8.47 -41.87 -10.41
N ASP A 115 -7.46 -41.98 -11.28
CA ASP A 115 -7.25 -43.15 -12.15
C ASP A 115 -6.87 -44.44 -11.41
N VAL A 116 -6.43 -44.36 -10.14
CA VAL A 116 -6.14 -45.54 -9.32
C VAL A 116 -7.27 -45.86 -8.33
N GLY A 117 -8.43 -45.23 -8.48
CA GLY A 117 -9.61 -45.46 -7.63
C GLY A 117 -9.82 -44.40 -6.55
N GLY A 118 -9.17 -43.24 -6.64
CA GLY A 118 -9.48 -42.10 -5.78
C GLY A 118 -10.95 -41.66 -5.96
N VAL A 119 -11.61 -41.31 -4.86
CA VAL A 119 -13.00 -40.82 -4.84
C VAL A 119 -13.04 -39.36 -4.42
N ARG A 120 -13.98 -38.60 -4.97
CA ARG A 120 -14.15 -37.17 -4.62
C ARG A 120 -14.44 -37.03 -3.12
N VAL A 121 -13.85 -36.02 -2.47
CA VAL A 121 -14.05 -35.79 -1.03
C VAL A 121 -15.52 -35.54 -0.73
N ALA A 122 -16.16 -34.64 -1.48
CA ALA A 122 -17.61 -34.45 -1.52
C ALA A 122 -18.12 -34.64 -2.95
N SER A 123 -19.33 -35.18 -3.12
CA SER A 123 -20.06 -35.04 -4.39
C SER A 123 -20.67 -33.64 -4.46
N ALA A 124 -21.10 -33.22 -5.66
CA ALA A 124 -21.78 -31.94 -5.85
C ALA A 124 -23.03 -31.80 -4.95
N GLU A 125 -23.82 -32.87 -4.85
CA GLU A 125 -25.04 -32.93 -4.03
C GLU A 125 -24.70 -32.87 -2.54
N GLN A 126 -23.64 -33.59 -2.12
CA GLN A 126 -23.21 -33.58 -0.72
C GLN A 126 -22.66 -32.21 -0.32
N TYR A 127 -21.89 -31.58 -1.20
CA TYR A 127 -21.37 -30.22 -1.01
C TYR A 127 -22.51 -29.20 -0.89
N GLU A 128 -23.52 -29.26 -1.77
CA GLU A 128 -24.70 -28.39 -1.66
C GLU A 128 -25.42 -28.58 -0.32
N LYS A 129 -25.64 -29.83 0.08
CA LYS A 129 -26.27 -30.17 1.37
C LYS A 129 -25.48 -29.61 2.55
N ASN A 130 -24.16 -29.74 2.52
CA ASN A 130 -23.28 -29.22 3.57
C ASN A 130 -23.37 -27.70 3.65
N LEU A 131 -23.29 -26.99 2.52
CA LEU A 131 -23.39 -25.53 2.50
C LEU A 131 -24.74 -25.03 3.02
N ARG A 132 -25.85 -25.69 2.68
CA ARG A 132 -27.18 -25.33 3.20
C ARG A 132 -27.23 -25.45 4.72
N GLU A 133 -26.65 -26.51 5.27
CA GLU A 133 -26.59 -26.69 6.73
C GLU A 133 -25.65 -25.68 7.40
N LEU A 134 -24.49 -25.39 6.82
CA LEU A 134 -23.57 -24.37 7.33
C LEU A 134 -24.22 -22.99 7.34
N VAL A 135 -24.85 -22.57 6.24
CA VAL A 135 -25.55 -21.28 6.16
C VAL A 135 -26.68 -21.19 7.19
N ARG A 136 -27.46 -22.27 7.37
CA ARG A 136 -28.51 -22.33 8.39
C ARG A 136 -27.93 -22.13 9.79
N ARG A 137 -26.79 -22.76 10.11
CA ARG A 137 -26.14 -22.64 11.43
C ARG A 137 -25.47 -21.29 11.64
N PHE A 138 -24.82 -20.72 10.62
CA PHE A 138 -24.25 -19.37 10.72
C PHE A 138 -25.35 -18.32 10.95
N LYS A 139 -26.48 -18.41 10.26
CA LYS A 139 -27.64 -17.54 10.52
C LYS A 139 -28.16 -17.68 11.95
N ALA A 140 -28.23 -18.91 12.47
CA ALA A 140 -28.66 -19.16 13.84
C ALA A 140 -27.66 -18.65 14.90
N HIS A 141 -26.38 -18.54 14.56
CA HIS A 141 -25.36 -17.93 15.41
C HIS A 141 -25.52 -16.40 15.53
N GLY A 142 -26.09 -15.76 14.50
CA GLY A 142 -26.44 -14.33 14.51
C GLY A 142 -25.36 -13.40 13.95
N ALA A 143 -24.21 -13.93 13.52
CA ALA A 143 -23.22 -13.15 12.79
C ALA A 143 -23.72 -12.78 11.39
N LYS A 144 -23.25 -11.66 10.85
CA LYS A 144 -23.28 -11.42 9.40
C LYS A 144 -22.41 -12.45 8.70
N VAL A 145 -22.73 -12.81 7.47
CA VAL A 145 -22.05 -13.90 6.77
C VAL A 145 -21.67 -13.46 5.36
N ILE A 146 -20.42 -13.71 4.99
CA ILE A 146 -19.90 -13.55 3.63
C ILE A 146 -19.35 -14.89 3.18
N TRP A 147 -19.77 -15.36 2.02
CA TRP A 147 -19.15 -16.50 1.36
C TRP A 147 -18.17 -16.04 0.30
N ALA A 148 -16.96 -16.61 0.29
CA ALA A 148 -16.00 -16.38 -0.77
C ALA A 148 -15.92 -17.56 -1.74
N SER A 149 -15.89 -17.28 -3.04
CA SER A 149 -15.76 -18.31 -4.07
C SER A 149 -14.40 -19.02 -4.00
N THR A 150 -14.38 -20.31 -4.36
CA THR A 150 -13.14 -21.09 -4.45
C THR A 150 -12.28 -20.55 -5.59
N THR A 151 -11.00 -20.33 -5.35
CA THR A 151 -10.08 -19.78 -6.36
C THR A 151 -9.77 -20.79 -7.48
N PRO A 152 -9.33 -20.35 -8.68
CA PRO A 152 -9.12 -21.24 -9.82
C PRO A 152 -8.14 -22.37 -9.55
N ILE A 153 -8.46 -23.56 -10.06
CA ILE A 153 -7.55 -24.70 -10.10
C ILE A 153 -6.72 -24.56 -11.38
N VAL A 154 -5.40 -24.51 -11.25
CA VAL A 154 -4.49 -24.38 -12.40
C VAL A 154 -3.67 -25.65 -12.56
N GLY A 155 -3.88 -26.33 -13.69
CA GLY A 155 -3.30 -27.64 -13.96
C GLY A 155 -4.01 -28.76 -13.21
N SER A 156 -4.08 -29.94 -13.85
CA SER A 156 -4.54 -31.17 -13.21
C SER A 156 -3.36 -32.04 -12.81
N ASN A 157 -3.39 -32.54 -11.58
CA ASN A 157 -2.45 -33.51 -11.03
C ASN A 157 -3.14 -34.86 -10.72
N GLY A 158 -4.37 -35.03 -11.20
CA GLY A 158 -5.27 -36.16 -10.90
C GLY A 158 -5.74 -36.28 -9.45
N ILE A 159 -5.34 -35.34 -8.58
CA ILE A 159 -5.95 -35.09 -7.27
C ILE A 159 -7.01 -34.00 -7.36
N LEU A 160 -6.80 -33.03 -8.25
CA LEU A 160 -7.75 -31.99 -8.59
C LEU A 160 -7.99 -31.99 -10.12
N ASP A 161 -9.23 -31.73 -10.49
CA ASP A 161 -9.61 -31.51 -11.89
C ASP A 161 -9.74 -30.01 -12.14
N GLU A 162 -9.00 -29.51 -13.12
CA GLU A 162 -9.12 -28.12 -13.58
C GLU A 162 -10.55 -27.85 -14.09
N GLY A 163 -11.14 -26.73 -13.66
CA GLY A 163 -12.51 -26.33 -14.01
C GLY A 163 -13.60 -26.94 -13.13
N SER A 164 -13.28 -27.89 -12.25
CA SER A 164 -14.28 -28.48 -11.34
C SER A 164 -14.76 -27.50 -10.26
N GLU A 165 -13.93 -26.53 -9.89
CA GLU A 165 -14.25 -25.43 -8.99
C GLU A 165 -15.36 -24.53 -9.54
N ILE A 166 -15.49 -24.41 -10.86
CA ILE A 166 -16.53 -23.59 -11.50
C ILE A 166 -17.92 -24.14 -11.13
N VAL A 167 -18.11 -25.45 -11.28
CA VAL A 167 -19.38 -26.12 -10.96
C VAL A 167 -19.72 -25.97 -9.47
N TYR A 168 -18.73 -26.12 -8.59
CA TYR A 168 -18.94 -25.99 -7.14
C TYR A 168 -19.22 -24.55 -6.74
N ASN A 169 -18.55 -23.58 -7.37
CA ASN A 169 -18.84 -22.16 -7.17
C ASN A 169 -20.27 -21.80 -7.62
N GLU A 170 -20.76 -22.36 -8.73
CA GLU A 170 -22.15 -22.16 -9.18
C GLU A 170 -23.17 -22.73 -8.17
N ILE A 171 -22.91 -23.93 -7.64
CA ILE A 171 -23.74 -24.54 -6.60
C ILE A 171 -23.76 -23.65 -5.35
N ALA A 172 -22.59 -23.24 -4.88
CA ALA A 172 -22.47 -22.39 -3.70
C ALA A 172 -23.16 -21.04 -3.91
N ALA A 173 -22.95 -20.38 -5.05
CA ALA A 173 -23.61 -19.12 -5.39
C ALA A 173 -25.14 -19.23 -5.40
N LYS A 174 -25.71 -20.35 -5.88
CA LYS A 174 -27.15 -20.62 -5.77
C LYS A 174 -27.61 -20.71 -4.32
N VAL A 175 -26.88 -21.42 -3.46
CA VAL A 175 -27.19 -21.53 -2.03
C VAL A 175 -27.11 -20.16 -1.34
N MET A 176 -26.07 -19.37 -1.62
CA MET A 176 -25.88 -18.04 -1.03
C MET A 176 -26.97 -17.07 -1.45
N LYS A 177 -27.28 -16.99 -2.76
CA LYS A 177 -28.35 -16.14 -3.29
C LYS A 177 -29.72 -16.50 -2.72
N ALA A 178 -30.03 -17.79 -2.59
CA ALA A 178 -31.29 -18.24 -1.97
C ALA A 178 -31.41 -17.87 -0.48
N ASN A 179 -30.29 -17.47 0.15
CA ASN A 179 -30.20 -17.15 1.56
C ASN A 179 -29.82 -15.70 1.83
N ASP A 180 -29.74 -14.84 0.81
CA ASP A 180 -29.29 -13.44 0.96
C ASP A 180 -27.93 -13.32 1.66
N ILE A 181 -26.99 -14.20 1.28
CA ILE A 181 -25.60 -14.16 1.76
C ILE A 181 -24.73 -13.43 0.73
N THR A 182 -23.97 -12.44 1.18
CA THR A 182 -23.02 -11.68 0.36
C THR A 182 -21.97 -12.61 -0.25
N ILE A 183 -21.74 -12.49 -1.56
CA ILE A 183 -20.74 -13.25 -2.31
C ILE A 183 -19.50 -12.38 -2.54
N ASN A 184 -18.36 -12.85 -2.05
CA ASN A 184 -17.03 -12.30 -2.35
C ASN A 184 -16.39 -13.11 -3.50
N ASP A 185 -16.36 -12.56 -4.71
CA ASP A 185 -15.86 -13.27 -5.89
C ASP A 185 -14.32 -13.33 -5.98
N MET A 186 -13.76 -14.21 -5.17
CA MET A 186 -12.32 -14.50 -5.13
C MET A 186 -11.84 -15.26 -6.36
N HIS A 187 -12.70 -16.05 -7.00
CA HIS A 187 -12.37 -16.80 -8.21
C HIS A 187 -11.93 -15.87 -9.34
N SER A 188 -12.78 -14.90 -9.70
CA SER A 188 -12.47 -13.93 -10.77
C SER A 188 -11.23 -13.10 -10.42
N TYR A 189 -11.12 -12.64 -9.18
CA TYR A 189 -9.96 -11.87 -8.73
C TYR A 189 -8.64 -12.67 -8.82
N ALA A 190 -8.65 -13.92 -8.38
CA ALA A 190 -7.49 -14.82 -8.49
C ALA A 190 -7.16 -15.20 -9.95
N ALA A 191 -8.18 -15.31 -10.82
CA ALA A 191 -7.96 -15.53 -12.25
C ALA A 191 -7.23 -14.36 -12.91
N GLU A 192 -7.52 -13.11 -12.55
CA GLU A 192 -6.79 -11.93 -13.04
C GLU A 192 -5.31 -11.95 -12.61
N ILE A 193 -5.04 -12.34 -11.36
CA ILE A 193 -3.67 -12.54 -10.88
C ILE A 193 -2.94 -13.56 -11.78
N HIS A 194 -3.57 -14.69 -12.09
CA HIS A 194 -3.00 -15.72 -12.94
C HIS A 194 -2.70 -15.29 -14.38
N LYS A 195 -3.31 -14.21 -14.90
CA LYS A 195 -2.97 -13.69 -16.24
C LYS A 195 -1.56 -13.08 -16.28
N THR A 196 -1.09 -12.53 -15.17
CA THR A 196 0.21 -11.84 -15.09
C THR A 196 1.25 -12.61 -14.28
N ALA A 197 0.82 -13.65 -13.55
CA ALA A 197 1.72 -14.41 -12.71
C ALA A 197 2.72 -15.26 -13.51
N ARG A 198 4.00 -15.15 -13.16
CA ARG A 198 5.07 -15.98 -13.77
C ARG A 198 4.90 -17.47 -13.47
N ASN A 199 4.49 -17.79 -12.24
CA ASN A 199 4.24 -19.15 -11.77
C ASN A 199 2.83 -19.20 -11.18
N LYS A 200 1.92 -19.92 -11.85
CA LYS A 200 0.55 -20.15 -11.36
C LYS A 200 0.58 -21.31 -10.37
N ASN A 201 -0.20 -21.25 -9.29
CA ASN A 201 -0.26 -22.30 -8.29
C ASN A 201 -1.63 -22.32 -7.60
N THR A 202 -2.31 -23.45 -7.67
CA THR A 202 -3.65 -23.67 -7.07
C THR A 202 -3.70 -23.39 -5.57
N PHE A 203 -2.60 -23.67 -4.84
CA PHE A 203 -2.53 -23.60 -3.38
C PHE A 203 -1.72 -22.40 -2.87
N SER A 204 -1.21 -21.54 -3.76
CA SER A 204 -0.34 -20.45 -3.33
C SER A 204 -0.39 -19.23 -4.25
N TYR A 205 -0.72 -18.09 -3.65
CA TYR A 205 -0.68 -16.78 -4.29
C TYR A 205 0.47 -15.93 -3.76
N LYS A 206 1.60 -16.56 -3.41
CA LYS A 206 2.77 -15.88 -2.82
C LYS A 206 3.21 -14.71 -3.70
N GLY A 207 3.21 -13.51 -3.11
CA GLY A 207 3.58 -12.27 -3.80
C GLY A 207 2.42 -11.53 -4.46
N TYR A 208 1.20 -12.06 -4.41
CA TYR A 208 -0.02 -11.40 -4.88
C TYR A 208 -0.99 -11.14 -3.72
N PRO A 209 -1.67 -9.98 -3.68
CA PRO A 209 -2.52 -9.63 -2.56
C PRO A 209 -3.91 -10.24 -2.72
N LEU A 210 -4.24 -11.31 -1.99
CA LEU A 210 -5.61 -11.86 -1.95
C LEU A 210 -6.54 -11.16 -0.95
N TYR A 211 -6.00 -10.36 -0.05
CA TYR A 211 -6.78 -9.70 0.99
C TYR A 211 -7.76 -8.60 0.50
N PRO A 212 -7.53 -7.86 -0.60
CA PRO A 212 -8.36 -6.70 -0.96
C PRO A 212 -9.86 -6.97 -1.13
N PRO A 213 -10.31 -7.92 -1.99
CA PRO A 213 -11.73 -8.22 -2.15
C PRO A 213 -12.39 -8.74 -0.85
N MET A 214 -11.65 -9.55 -0.07
CA MET A 214 -12.08 -9.98 1.26
C MET A 214 -12.31 -8.79 2.19
N MET A 215 -11.37 -7.84 2.25
CA MET A 215 -11.49 -6.70 3.13
C MET A 215 -12.57 -5.71 2.69
N LEU A 216 -12.67 -5.44 1.40
CA LEU A 216 -13.72 -4.59 0.86
C LEU A 216 -15.11 -5.14 1.20
N SER A 217 -15.32 -6.46 1.06
CA SER A 217 -16.59 -7.10 1.39
C SER A 217 -16.87 -7.07 2.90
N ILE A 218 -15.89 -7.38 3.76
CA ILE A 218 -16.02 -7.31 5.22
C ILE A 218 -16.39 -5.90 5.69
N LEU A 219 -15.65 -4.89 5.23
CA LEU A 219 -15.85 -3.51 5.65
C LEU A 219 -17.19 -2.94 5.14
N LYS A 220 -17.62 -3.32 3.93
CA LYS A 220 -18.96 -2.97 3.43
C LYS A 220 -20.05 -3.58 4.28
N GLU A 221 -19.96 -4.88 4.55
CA GLU A 221 -20.97 -5.62 5.31
C GLU A 221 -21.09 -5.08 6.74
N LEU A 222 -20.01 -4.60 7.34
CA LEU A 222 -20.00 -3.97 8.67
C LEU A 222 -20.35 -2.47 8.66
N ASN A 223 -20.60 -1.86 7.50
CA ASN A 223 -20.75 -0.41 7.33
C ASN A 223 -19.56 0.38 7.91
N LEU A 224 -18.36 -0.20 7.80
CA LEU A 224 -17.14 0.38 8.31
C LEU A 224 -16.31 1.05 7.23
N ILE A 225 -16.63 0.89 5.93
CA ILE A 225 -15.92 1.57 4.84
C ILE A 225 -15.74 3.04 5.21
N ARG A 226 -14.49 3.48 5.24
CA ARG A 226 -14.16 4.90 5.34
C ARG A 226 -13.94 5.32 3.90
N PRO A 227 -14.90 6.03 3.26
CA PRO A 227 -14.71 6.46 1.89
C PRO A 227 -13.37 7.16 1.78
N VAL A 228 -12.58 6.80 0.77
CA VAL A 228 -11.44 7.64 0.40
C VAL A 228 -12.04 9.01 0.13
N ASN A 229 -11.62 10.03 0.90
CA ASN A 229 -12.01 11.39 0.60
C ASN A 229 -11.51 11.65 -0.82
N GLY A 230 -12.41 11.88 -1.78
CA GLY A 230 -12.05 12.11 -3.17
C GLY A 230 -11.24 10.99 -3.85
N PRO A 231 -10.66 11.29 -5.03
CA PRO A 231 -9.81 10.35 -5.74
C PRO A 231 -8.48 10.13 -5.01
N VAL A 232 -7.92 8.93 -5.13
CA VAL A 232 -6.55 8.66 -4.69
C VAL A 232 -5.60 9.58 -5.45
N LYS A 233 -4.79 10.36 -4.72
CA LYS A 233 -3.80 11.28 -5.26
C LYS A 233 -2.53 10.52 -5.60
N VAL A 234 -2.25 10.36 -6.89
CA VAL A 234 -1.15 9.53 -7.39
C VAL A 234 0.05 10.41 -7.76
N PHE A 235 1.20 10.06 -7.21
CA PHE A 235 2.49 10.65 -7.53
C PHE A 235 3.42 9.58 -8.08
N ILE A 236 4.02 9.84 -9.24
CA ILE A 236 4.96 8.91 -9.85
C ILE A 236 6.35 9.45 -9.67
N MET A 237 7.27 8.62 -9.16
CA MET A 237 8.67 8.94 -9.12
C MET A 237 9.45 7.96 -10.01
N LEU A 238 10.07 8.47 -11.07
CA LEU A 238 10.93 7.69 -11.97
C LEU A 238 12.37 8.11 -11.80
N GLY A 239 13.30 7.15 -11.82
CA GLY A 239 14.71 7.48 -11.79
C GLY A 239 15.68 6.31 -11.70
N GLY A 240 16.95 6.62 -11.42
CA GLY A 240 18.04 5.65 -11.34
C GLY A 240 18.44 5.23 -9.91
N THR A 241 19.75 5.13 -9.67
CA THR A 241 20.38 4.74 -8.40
C THR A 241 20.12 5.70 -7.25
N THR A 242 20.33 6.99 -7.49
CA THR A 242 20.02 8.03 -6.50
C THR A 242 18.54 7.98 -6.12
N HIS A 243 17.67 7.63 -7.07
CA HIS A 243 16.26 7.48 -6.80
C HIS A 243 15.91 6.21 -6.01
N THR A 244 16.64 5.12 -6.22
CA THR A 244 16.44 3.84 -5.51
C THR A 244 16.58 4.00 -4.00
N GLY A 245 17.44 4.92 -3.53
CA GLY A 245 17.54 5.30 -2.12
C GLY A 245 18.36 4.33 -1.29
N ASN A 246 19.55 4.74 -0.86
CA ASN A 246 20.46 3.87 -0.11
C ASN A 246 20.69 4.35 1.33
N GLY A 247 19.85 5.26 1.83
CA GLY A 247 20.00 5.87 3.14
C GLY A 247 19.79 4.85 4.25
N ILE A 248 20.84 4.57 5.04
CA ILE A 248 20.85 3.44 5.97
C ILE A 248 20.02 3.72 7.24
N VAL A 249 19.22 2.72 7.60
CA VAL A 249 18.47 2.56 8.85
C VAL A 249 18.95 1.28 9.51
N ILE A 250 19.41 1.35 10.75
CA ILE A 250 20.00 0.22 11.48
C ILE A 250 18.93 -0.57 12.23
N GLY A 251 18.09 0.10 12.99
CA GLY A 251 17.01 -0.52 13.75
C GLY A 251 15.78 -0.78 12.89
N HIS A 252 15.27 -2.02 12.90
CA HIS A 252 14.12 -2.40 12.08
C HIS A 252 12.79 -1.90 12.64
N ASP A 253 12.59 -2.02 13.96
CA ASP A 253 11.32 -1.64 14.62
C ASP A 253 11.43 -0.30 15.35
N ARG A 254 12.63 0.05 15.82
CA ARG A 254 12.93 1.27 16.58
C ARG A 254 14.37 1.71 16.35
N PRO A 255 14.70 2.99 16.55
CA PRO A 255 16.06 3.48 16.41
C PRO A 255 17.05 2.75 17.33
N ARG A 256 18.25 2.43 16.82
CA ARG A 256 19.34 1.83 17.60
C ARG A 256 20.32 2.90 18.09
N THR A 257 20.60 2.88 19.39
CA THR A 257 21.63 3.74 20.02
C THR A 257 23.05 3.37 19.55
N GLY A 258 23.96 4.35 19.56
CA GLY A 258 25.34 4.15 19.10
C GLY A 258 25.48 3.94 17.59
N SER A 259 24.46 4.32 16.81
CA SER A 259 24.49 4.25 15.35
C SER A 259 25.43 5.28 14.73
N VAL A 260 25.95 4.95 13.56
CA VAL A 260 26.91 5.79 12.81
C VAL A 260 26.23 7.09 12.36
N GLU A 261 26.96 8.21 12.40
CA GLU A 261 26.50 9.51 11.86
C GLU A 261 26.02 9.35 10.40
N GLY A 262 24.98 10.09 10.02
CA GLY A 262 24.35 9.98 8.71
C GLY A 262 23.35 8.82 8.56
N THR A 263 23.19 7.93 9.54
CA THR A 263 22.06 6.97 9.58
C THR A 263 20.79 7.63 10.10
N LEU A 264 19.61 7.10 9.73
CA LEU A 264 18.33 7.63 10.22
C LEU A 264 18.22 7.53 11.75
N ASP A 265 18.71 6.44 12.34
CA ASP A 265 18.76 6.20 13.78
C ASP A 265 19.57 7.28 14.50
N ALA A 266 20.72 7.68 13.94
CA ALA A 266 21.54 8.74 14.52
C ALA A 266 20.81 10.09 14.48
N LEU A 267 20.03 10.37 13.42
CA LEU A 267 19.31 11.64 13.29
C LEU A 267 18.23 11.83 14.36
N VAL A 268 17.46 10.77 14.64
CA VAL A 268 16.37 10.82 15.62
C VAL A 268 16.86 10.73 17.07
N LEU A 269 18.05 10.18 17.32
CA LEU A 269 18.60 10.01 18.66
C LEU A 269 19.63 11.09 19.07
N ASN A 270 20.17 11.86 18.12
CA ASN A 270 21.16 12.89 18.42
C ASN A 270 20.50 14.15 18.98
N GLU A 271 20.95 14.63 20.15
CA GLU A 271 20.38 15.79 20.84
C GLU A 271 20.24 17.05 19.97
N LYS A 272 21.11 17.25 18.98
CA LYS A 272 21.10 18.43 18.11
C LYS A 272 20.08 18.33 16.98
N THR A 273 19.75 17.12 16.54
CA THR A 273 18.88 16.89 15.37
C THR A 273 17.55 16.27 15.74
N ALA A 274 17.43 15.60 16.88
CA ALA A 274 16.24 14.84 17.29
C ALA A 274 14.94 15.64 17.16
N GLY A 275 14.92 16.89 17.61
CA GLY A 275 13.72 17.74 17.51
C GLY A 275 13.27 18.05 16.07
N GLN A 276 14.13 17.87 15.06
CA GLN A 276 13.76 18.03 13.64
C GLN A 276 13.20 16.75 13.02
N TYR A 277 13.39 15.60 13.69
CA TYR A 277 13.06 14.28 13.17
C TYR A 277 12.17 13.47 14.12
N GLU A 278 11.68 14.08 15.21
CA GLU A 278 10.85 13.41 16.22
C GLU A 278 9.55 12.85 15.63
N HIS A 279 9.00 13.52 14.60
CA HIS A 279 7.80 13.09 13.88
C HIS A 279 7.99 11.80 13.07
N LEU A 280 9.22 11.29 12.97
CA LEU A 280 9.50 9.98 12.38
C LEU A 280 9.30 8.83 13.37
N LEU A 281 9.03 9.14 14.64
CA LEU A 281 8.78 8.18 15.70
C LEU A 281 7.31 8.15 16.11
N ASP A 282 6.84 6.98 16.50
CA ASP A 282 5.53 6.82 17.14
C ASP A 282 5.61 7.10 18.65
N GLU A 283 4.47 7.05 19.33
CA GLU A 283 4.36 7.31 20.78
C GLU A 283 5.16 6.31 21.64
N ASP A 284 5.46 5.12 21.12
CA ASP A 284 6.26 4.08 21.78
C ASP A 284 7.77 4.21 21.47
N GLY A 285 8.16 5.21 20.67
CA GLY A 285 9.54 5.42 20.20
C GLY A 285 9.98 4.44 19.10
N GLY A 286 9.03 3.73 18.48
CA GLY A 286 9.21 2.96 17.26
C GLY A 286 9.20 3.85 16.01
N TRP A 287 9.53 3.27 14.85
CA TRP A 287 9.43 4.01 13.59
C TRP A 287 7.97 4.22 13.19
N ALA A 288 7.55 5.48 13.06
CA ALA A 288 6.18 5.82 12.69
C ALA A 288 5.82 5.32 11.29
N THR A 289 4.57 4.86 11.17
CA THR A 289 3.93 4.54 9.89
C THR A 289 2.61 5.28 9.75
N ARG A 290 2.21 5.62 8.52
CA ARG A 290 0.92 6.25 8.24
C ARG A 290 0.17 5.50 7.14
N ASN A 291 -1.14 5.34 7.32
CA ASN A 291 -2.00 4.49 6.47
C ASN A 291 -2.75 5.25 5.38
N ASP A 292 -2.69 6.58 5.41
CA ASP A 292 -3.25 7.49 4.41
C ASP A 292 -2.31 7.72 3.21
N VAL A 293 -1.02 7.38 3.36
CA VAL A 293 -0.04 7.37 2.27
C VAL A 293 0.43 5.94 2.02
N TRP A 294 0.35 5.48 0.78
CA TRP A 294 0.87 4.19 0.34
C TRP A 294 2.11 4.37 -0.51
N LEU A 295 3.13 3.58 -0.21
CA LEU A 295 4.36 3.53 -1.00
C LEU A 295 4.37 2.23 -1.82
N LYS A 296 4.60 2.35 -3.13
CA LYS A 296 4.77 1.21 -4.01
C LYS A 296 6.08 1.35 -4.78
N PHE A 297 7.00 0.43 -4.53
CA PHE A 297 8.21 0.27 -5.33
C PHE A 297 7.99 -0.84 -6.37
N ASP A 298 8.60 -0.74 -7.56
CA ASP A 298 8.50 -1.62 -8.74
C ASP A 298 8.33 -3.15 -8.51
N TRP A 299 7.99 -3.85 -9.61
CA TRP A 299 7.53 -5.26 -9.68
C TRP A 299 8.38 -6.33 -8.98
N ARG A 300 9.57 -6.00 -8.45
CA ARG A 300 10.26 -6.90 -7.52
C ARG A 300 9.35 -7.05 -6.30
N ALA A 301 8.57 -8.13 -6.27
CA ALA A 301 7.59 -8.41 -5.25
C ALA A 301 8.17 -8.26 -3.83
N GLN A 302 7.34 -7.78 -2.90
CA GLN A 302 7.48 -7.80 -1.43
C GLN A 302 7.62 -6.46 -0.69
N LYS A 303 7.62 -5.28 -1.32
CA LYS A 303 7.50 -4.04 -0.53
C LYS A 303 6.62 -2.96 -1.14
N SER A 304 5.35 -3.08 -0.78
CA SER A 304 4.34 -2.04 -0.95
C SER A 304 3.52 -2.04 0.34
N GLY A 305 3.13 -0.88 0.82
CA GLY A 305 2.53 -0.78 2.14
C GLY A 305 2.26 0.65 2.55
N ALA A 306 1.75 0.77 3.78
CA ALA A 306 1.70 2.02 4.51
C ALA A 306 3.06 2.71 4.48
N HIS A 307 3.03 4.03 4.34
CA HIS A 307 4.21 4.87 4.34
C HIS A 307 4.97 4.72 5.66
N GLY A 308 6.29 4.66 5.54
CA GLY A 308 7.22 4.40 6.63
C GLY A 308 8.64 4.27 6.08
N ILE A 309 9.55 3.78 6.92
CA ILE A 309 10.92 3.48 6.49
C ILE A 309 10.93 2.35 5.45
N LEU A 310 12.13 1.92 5.06
CA LEU A 310 12.33 0.57 4.53
C LEU A 310 11.95 0.39 3.03
N TYR A 311 11.61 1.47 2.31
CA TYR A 311 11.29 1.50 0.85
C TYR A 311 12.46 1.93 -0.06
N GLY A 312 13.69 1.94 0.47
CA GLY A 312 14.93 2.13 -0.30
C GLY A 312 15.38 0.87 -1.06
N GLY A 313 16.60 0.93 -1.61
CA GLY A 313 17.25 -0.12 -2.38
C GLY A 313 17.47 -1.40 -1.61
N ASP A 314 18.07 -1.31 -0.42
CA ASP A 314 18.05 -2.42 0.54
C ASP A 314 16.76 -2.38 1.37
N ARG A 315 15.82 -3.22 0.98
CA ARG A 315 14.49 -3.33 1.59
C ARG A 315 14.51 -3.90 3.01
N LYS A 316 15.67 -4.08 3.64
CA LYS A 316 15.76 -4.37 5.07
C LYS A 316 16.30 -3.21 5.89
N ARG A 317 16.92 -2.21 5.26
CA ARG A 317 17.67 -1.19 6.00
C ARG A 317 17.83 0.14 5.26
N CYS A 318 17.05 0.43 4.22
CA CYS A 318 17.19 1.67 3.47
C CYS A 318 15.90 2.47 3.33
N ILE A 319 16.07 3.79 3.32
CA ILE A 319 15.12 4.77 2.81
C ILE A 319 15.68 5.44 1.55
N GLY A 320 14.80 6.02 0.74
CA GLY A 320 15.16 7.03 -0.25
C GLY A 320 14.37 8.32 -0.05
N SER A 321 14.37 9.16 -1.09
CA SER A 321 13.66 10.44 -1.08
C SER A 321 12.13 10.28 -1.06
N GLU A 322 11.60 9.08 -1.30
CA GLU A 322 10.17 8.78 -1.14
C GLU A 322 9.69 8.97 0.30
N TYR A 323 10.57 8.82 1.30
CA TYR A 323 10.15 8.85 2.70
C TYR A 323 9.68 10.25 3.09
N ALA A 324 10.55 11.26 2.98
CA ALA A 324 10.15 12.64 3.29
C ALA A 324 9.11 13.20 2.29
N LEU A 325 9.18 12.84 1.00
CA LEU A 325 8.17 13.23 0.02
C LEU A 325 6.78 12.74 0.44
N GLY A 326 6.67 11.45 0.76
CA GLY A 326 5.40 10.85 1.16
C GLY A 326 4.83 11.48 2.44
N SER A 327 5.67 11.82 3.41
CA SER A 327 5.22 12.54 4.63
C SER A 327 4.59 13.88 4.27
N LEU A 328 5.29 14.70 3.48
CA LEU A 328 4.82 16.02 3.09
C LEU A 328 3.54 15.97 2.26
N LEU A 329 3.39 14.97 1.39
CA LEU A 329 2.16 14.79 0.60
C LEU A 329 0.99 14.35 1.47
N GLY A 330 1.21 13.46 2.43
CA GLY A 330 0.17 13.05 3.38
C GLY A 330 -0.26 14.19 4.31
N ASP A 331 0.64 15.11 4.66
CA ASP A 331 0.28 16.29 5.45
C ASP A 331 -0.52 17.32 4.62
N HIS A 332 -0.34 17.30 3.30
CA HIS A 332 -1.00 18.22 2.38
C HIS A 332 -2.40 17.77 1.98
N TYR A 333 -2.60 16.48 1.75
CA TYR A 333 -3.89 15.91 1.32
C TYR A 333 -4.67 15.30 2.48
N THR A 334 -5.98 15.51 2.46
CA THR A 334 -6.91 14.75 3.32
C THR A 334 -7.34 13.43 2.67
N GLU A 335 -7.13 13.34 1.36
CA GLU A 335 -7.31 12.19 0.50
C GLU A 335 -6.14 11.19 0.64
N GLN A 336 -6.37 9.94 0.24
CA GLN A 336 -5.29 8.96 0.22
C GLN A 336 -4.27 9.29 -0.86
N VAL A 337 -2.98 9.13 -0.54
CA VAL A 337 -1.87 9.39 -1.45
C VAL A 337 -1.20 8.08 -1.83
N LEU A 338 -0.93 7.89 -3.12
CA LEU A 338 -0.05 6.85 -3.61
C LEU A 338 1.23 7.46 -4.16
N VAL A 339 2.38 7.06 -3.62
CA VAL A 339 3.68 7.33 -4.25
C VAL A 339 4.17 6.06 -4.92
N PHE A 340 4.18 6.08 -6.25
CA PHE A 340 4.68 4.99 -7.08
C PHE A 340 6.11 5.26 -7.54
N LYS A 341 7.05 4.53 -6.93
CA LYS A 341 8.48 4.62 -7.17
C LYS A 341 8.92 3.57 -8.19
N THR A 342 9.62 3.97 -9.23
CA THR A 342 10.11 3.08 -10.29
C THR A 342 11.54 3.38 -10.69
N SER A 343 12.40 2.37 -10.60
CA SER A 343 13.85 2.52 -10.80
C SER A 343 14.41 1.81 -12.05
N LEU A 344 13.63 0.87 -12.60
CA LEU A 344 13.86 0.12 -13.85
C LEU A 344 15.30 -0.33 -14.14
N GLY A 345 16.09 -0.59 -13.09
CA GLY A 345 17.46 -1.07 -13.26
C GLY A 345 18.45 -0.02 -13.77
N GLN A 346 18.27 1.25 -13.40
CA GLN A 346 19.15 2.39 -13.76
C GLN A 346 19.14 2.75 -15.25
N PRO A 347 17.98 3.13 -15.82
CA PRO A 347 17.92 3.55 -17.20
C PRO A 347 18.68 4.86 -17.43
N SER A 348 19.26 4.99 -18.62
CA SER A 348 19.56 6.30 -19.23
C SER A 348 18.30 6.89 -19.85
N LEU A 349 18.19 8.22 -19.98
CA LEU A 349 17.12 8.78 -20.79
C LEU A 349 17.29 8.32 -22.24
N CYS A 350 18.51 8.35 -22.75
CA CYS A 350 18.88 7.90 -24.09
C CYS A 350 19.88 6.74 -24.02
N PRO A 351 19.54 5.51 -24.50
CA PRO A 351 18.37 5.18 -25.32
C PRO A 351 17.18 4.59 -24.55
N ASP A 352 17.28 4.36 -23.24
CA ASP A 352 16.34 3.44 -22.56
C ASP A 352 14.96 4.04 -22.32
N PHE A 353 14.90 5.33 -21.99
CA PHE A 353 13.68 6.04 -21.58
C PHE A 353 13.16 7.03 -22.63
N ILE A 354 13.65 6.94 -23.87
CA ILE A 354 13.20 7.85 -24.93
C ILE A 354 11.68 7.67 -25.15
N PRO A 355 10.90 8.76 -25.09
CA PRO A 355 9.49 8.70 -25.46
C PRO A 355 9.36 8.45 -26.98
N PRO A 356 8.21 7.96 -27.45
CA PRO A 356 7.90 7.91 -28.87
C PRO A 356 7.89 9.34 -29.44
N ALA A 357 8.91 9.68 -30.23
CA ALA A 357 9.06 11.01 -30.82
C ALA A 357 9.68 10.90 -32.22
N ASP A 358 9.34 11.85 -33.10
CA ASP A 358 9.91 11.97 -34.45
C ASP A 358 9.86 10.68 -35.28
N GLY A 359 8.78 9.89 -35.14
CA GLY A 359 8.59 8.62 -35.84
C GLY A 359 9.46 7.46 -35.33
N LYS A 360 10.20 7.64 -34.23
CA LYS A 360 10.99 6.58 -33.58
C LYS A 360 10.15 5.83 -32.53
N PRO A 361 10.36 4.51 -32.38
CA PRO A 361 9.73 3.75 -31.31
C PRO A 361 10.26 4.19 -29.95
N ALA A 362 9.43 3.97 -28.91
CA ALA A 362 9.83 4.23 -27.54
C ALA A 362 10.95 3.30 -27.07
N GLY A 363 11.75 3.78 -26.12
CA GLY A 363 12.76 2.99 -25.43
C GLY A 363 12.13 1.87 -24.59
N LYS A 364 12.88 0.78 -24.38
CA LYS A 364 12.37 -0.39 -23.66
C LYS A 364 11.98 -0.06 -22.22
N ALA A 365 12.76 0.77 -21.53
CA ALA A 365 12.45 1.18 -20.15
C ALA A 365 11.25 2.12 -20.11
N TYR A 366 11.07 2.98 -21.12
CA TYR A 366 9.86 3.80 -21.25
C TYR A 366 8.58 2.97 -21.38
N THR A 367 8.57 1.96 -22.28
CA THR A 367 7.41 1.07 -22.44
C THR A 367 7.12 0.30 -21.14
N GLN A 368 8.17 -0.23 -20.50
CA GLN A 368 8.02 -0.94 -19.22
C GLN A 368 7.51 -0.03 -18.10
N PHE A 369 7.89 1.25 -18.11
CA PHE A 369 7.40 2.25 -17.17
C PHE A 369 5.90 2.44 -17.33
N LEU A 370 5.42 2.70 -18.54
CA LEU A 370 3.99 2.89 -18.81
C LEU A 370 3.18 1.64 -18.46
N ASP A 371 3.66 0.45 -18.82
CA ASP A 371 3.00 -0.80 -18.45
C ASP A 371 2.85 -0.94 -16.93
N GLN A 372 3.89 -0.62 -16.17
CA GLN A 372 3.86 -0.70 -14.71
C GLN A 372 2.92 0.33 -14.08
N VAL A 373 2.92 1.57 -14.58
CA VAL A 373 1.99 2.61 -14.11
C VAL A 373 0.55 2.19 -14.41
N ASN A 374 0.26 1.75 -15.63
CA ASN A 374 -1.09 1.32 -16.04
C ASN A 374 -1.58 0.07 -15.29
N VAL A 375 -0.69 -0.89 -14.99
CA VAL A 375 -1.02 -2.02 -14.12
C VAL A 375 -1.28 -1.56 -12.69
N MET A 376 -0.49 -0.62 -12.17
CA MET A 376 -0.68 -0.08 -10.82
C MET A 376 -2.04 0.65 -10.71
N LEU A 377 -2.37 1.54 -11.65
CA LEU A 377 -3.58 2.35 -11.63
C LEU A 377 -4.85 1.51 -11.75
N ARG A 378 -4.81 0.40 -12.52
CA ARG A 378 -5.92 -0.56 -12.61
C ARG A 378 -6.14 -1.37 -11.33
N ASN A 379 -5.14 -1.43 -10.44
CA ASN A 379 -5.13 -2.30 -9.26
C ASN A 379 -4.94 -1.51 -7.96
N LEU A 380 -5.48 -0.28 -7.87
CA LEU A 380 -5.38 0.55 -6.67
C LEU A 380 -6.04 -0.07 -5.43
N GLY A 381 -7.11 -0.86 -5.63
CA GLY A 381 -7.72 -1.66 -4.56
C GLY A 381 -6.73 -2.59 -3.84
N ASN A 382 -5.63 -2.97 -4.49
CA ASN A 382 -4.60 -3.81 -3.88
C ASN A 382 -3.75 -3.07 -2.83
N SER A 383 -3.80 -1.74 -2.87
CA SER A 383 -3.02 -0.83 -2.02
C SER A 383 -3.89 -0.19 -0.95
N PHE A 384 -5.15 0.11 -1.28
CA PHE A 384 -6.05 0.83 -0.40
C PHE A 384 -7.30 -0.02 -0.12
N PRO A 385 -7.45 -0.56 1.11
CA PRO A 385 -8.57 -1.44 1.46
C PRO A 385 -9.97 -0.82 1.23
N ASP A 386 -10.06 0.51 1.31
CA ASP A 386 -11.30 1.26 1.12
C ASP A 386 -11.52 1.79 -0.31
N TYR A 387 -10.61 1.52 -1.25
CA TYR A 387 -10.73 2.02 -2.61
C TYR A 387 -11.94 1.44 -3.34
N THR A 388 -12.69 2.32 -3.99
CA THR A 388 -13.80 1.98 -4.87
C THR A 388 -13.52 2.52 -6.27
N LEU A 389 -14.12 1.90 -7.29
CA LEU A 389 -14.04 2.42 -8.66
C LEU A 389 -14.66 3.82 -8.81
N GLU A 390 -15.63 4.15 -7.94
CA GLU A 390 -16.25 5.47 -7.87
C GLU A 390 -15.31 6.54 -7.32
N ALA A 391 -14.50 6.20 -6.30
CA ALA A 391 -13.48 7.12 -5.78
C ALA A 391 -12.48 7.48 -6.89
N GLY A 392 -12.04 6.49 -7.67
CA GLY A 392 -11.11 6.70 -8.77
C GLY A 392 -9.76 7.25 -8.30
N TYR A 393 -8.99 7.80 -9.23
CA TYR A 393 -7.68 8.38 -8.95
C TYR A 393 -7.42 9.63 -9.77
N GLU A 394 -6.47 10.42 -9.30
CA GLU A 394 -5.97 11.60 -9.98
C GLU A 394 -4.44 11.53 -10.03
N LEU A 395 -3.85 11.67 -11.22
CA LEU A 395 -2.41 11.80 -11.34
C LEU A 395 -2.00 13.24 -11.04
N CYS A 396 -1.41 13.45 -9.86
CA CYS A 396 -1.16 14.76 -9.29
C CYS A 396 0.27 15.26 -9.48
N GLY A 397 1.25 14.36 -9.68
CA GLY A 397 2.62 14.82 -9.90
C GLY A 397 3.59 13.76 -10.38
N LEU A 398 4.66 14.25 -11.00
CA LEU A 398 5.75 13.47 -11.53
C LEU A 398 7.08 13.94 -10.95
N VAL A 399 7.91 13.02 -10.49
CA VAL A 399 9.28 13.27 -10.07
C VAL A 399 10.22 12.54 -11.03
N ILE A 400 11.10 13.29 -11.69
CA ILE A 400 12.08 12.78 -12.67
C ILE A 400 13.48 12.85 -12.07
N ASN A 401 14.13 11.71 -11.87
CA ASN A 401 15.51 11.62 -11.40
C ASN A 401 16.35 10.68 -12.31
N ILE A 402 16.61 11.14 -13.54
CA ILE A 402 17.37 10.42 -14.58
C ILE A 402 18.37 11.36 -15.24
N GLY A 403 19.51 10.83 -15.69
CA GLY A 403 20.57 11.60 -16.35
C GLY A 403 21.98 11.11 -16.04
N GLU A 404 22.18 10.46 -14.89
CA GLU A 404 23.50 9.97 -14.43
C GLU A 404 24.10 8.90 -15.36
N GLN A 405 23.28 8.27 -16.21
CA GLN A 405 23.70 7.23 -17.17
C GLN A 405 23.78 7.76 -18.62
N ASP A 406 23.38 9.00 -18.87
CA ASP A 406 23.36 9.60 -20.21
C ASP A 406 24.76 10.04 -20.64
N LYS A 407 25.11 9.69 -21.89
CA LYS A 407 26.47 9.91 -22.43
C LYS A 407 26.54 11.08 -23.41
N THR A 408 25.41 11.46 -24.01
CA THR A 408 25.31 12.51 -25.02
C THR A 408 24.42 13.64 -24.51
N ILE A 409 25.02 14.79 -24.22
CA ILE A 409 24.32 15.94 -23.64
C ILE A 409 23.31 16.52 -24.64
N GLU A 410 23.60 16.46 -25.93
CA GLU A 410 22.73 16.91 -27.00
C GLU A 410 21.42 16.09 -27.03
N ASP A 411 21.52 14.76 -26.94
CA ASP A 411 20.34 13.90 -26.90
C ASP A 411 19.57 14.09 -25.59
N TYR A 412 20.26 14.14 -24.46
CA TYR A 412 19.62 14.39 -23.16
C TYR A 412 18.84 15.71 -23.16
N SER A 413 19.43 16.79 -23.68
CA SER A 413 18.82 18.10 -23.84
C SER A 413 17.63 18.11 -24.80
N ARG A 414 17.69 17.31 -25.86
CA ARG A 414 16.58 17.12 -26.79
C ARG A 414 15.42 16.37 -26.16
N TYR A 415 15.69 15.26 -25.48
CA TYR A 415 14.65 14.30 -25.10
C TYR A 415 14.02 14.56 -23.72
N LEU A 416 14.70 15.24 -22.79
CA LEU A 416 14.12 15.53 -21.46
C LEU A 416 12.81 16.34 -21.52
N PRO A 417 12.70 17.44 -22.29
CA PRO A 417 11.44 18.15 -22.45
C PRO A 417 10.39 17.32 -23.23
N LEU A 418 10.81 16.44 -24.14
CA LEU A 418 9.88 15.57 -24.87
C LEU A 418 9.29 14.50 -23.96
N LEU A 419 10.07 13.96 -23.02
CA LEU A 419 9.60 13.00 -22.02
C LEU A 419 8.47 13.59 -21.19
N ILE A 420 8.64 14.82 -20.71
CA ILE A 420 7.62 15.53 -19.92
C ILE A 420 6.34 15.71 -20.75
N LYS A 421 6.46 16.18 -21.99
CA LYS A 421 5.31 16.40 -22.88
C LYS A 421 4.58 15.09 -23.21
N ASP A 422 5.32 14.01 -23.43
CA ASP A 422 4.72 12.72 -23.77
C ASP A 422 4.02 12.07 -22.57
N ILE A 423 4.61 12.11 -21.37
CA ILE A 423 3.93 11.62 -20.15
C ILE A 423 2.64 12.41 -19.89
N ARG A 424 2.68 13.75 -20.04
CA ARG A 424 1.49 14.60 -19.93
C ARG A 424 0.39 14.20 -20.92
N LYS A 425 0.78 13.90 -22.15
CA LYS A 425 -0.13 13.44 -23.20
C LYS A 425 -0.71 12.06 -22.88
N GLU A 426 0.13 11.10 -22.48
CA GLU A 426 -0.26 9.73 -22.13
C GLU A 426 -1.32 9.70 -21.04
N PHE A 427 -1.17 10.53 -20.00
CA PHE A 427 -2.12 10.61 -18.88
C PHE A 427 -3.16 11.71 -19.03
N GLY A 428 -3.23 12.40 -20.18
CA GLY A 428 -4.24 13.42 -20.45
C GLY A 428 -4.19 14.66 -19.54
N ASN A 429 -3.04 14.95 -18.93
CA ASN A 429 -2.85 16.08 -18.01
C ASN A 429 -1.75 17.04 -18.54
N PRO A 430 -2.09 18.05 -19.36
CA PRO A 430 -1.10 18.96 -19.97
C PRO A 430 -0.36 19.86 -18.95
N GLU A 431 -0.92 20.03 -17.76
CA GLU A 431 -0.38 20.88 -16.69
C GLU A 431 0.21 20.06 -15.54
N LEU A 432 0.38 18.74 -15.70
CA LEU A 432 0.88 17.85 -14.66
C LEU A 432 2.15 18.44 -14.00
N PRO A 433 2.13 18.69 -12.68
CA PRO A 433 3.30 19.10 -11.91
C PRO A 433 4.48 18.16 -12.10
N VAL A 434 5.65 18.71 -12.47
CA VAL A 434 6.89 17.93 -12.63
C VAL A 434 8.02 18.52 -11.78
N VAL A 435 8.63 17.69 -10.96
CA VAL A 435 9.89 18.00 -10.29
C VAL A 435 11.03 17.27 -10.99
N ILE A 436 11.99 18.01 -11.52
CA ILE A 436 13.25 17.47 -12.05
C ILE A 436 14.27 17.50 -10.92
N VAL A 437 14.68 16.32 -10.45
CA VAL A 437 15.66 16.16 -9.38
C VAL A 437 17.06 16.32 -9.95
N GLY A 438 17.87 17.20 -9.36
CA GLY A 438 19.25 17.39 -9.78
C GLY A 438 20.12 16.16 -9.56
N SER A 439 21.03 15.89 -10.50
CA SER A 439 22.07 14.86 -10.39
C SER A 439 23.26 15.34 -9.53
N GLY A 440 23.01 15.66 -8.27
CA GLY A 440 23.92 16.40 -7.39
C GLY A 440 25.13 15.65 -6.81
N GLN A 441 25.48 14.49 -7.36
CA GLN A 441 26.63 13.71 -6.91
C GLN A 441 27.93 14.53 -7.02
N GLY A 442 28.81 14.43 -6.02
CA GLY A 442 30.05 15.22 -5.93
C GLY A 442 29.88 16.64 -5.38
N GLY A 443 28.64 17.07 -5.09
CA GLY A 443 28.36 18.32 -4.41
C GLY A 443 28.63 19.58 -5.24
N ARG A 444 28.76 20.73 -4.57
CA ARG A 444 28.99 22.04 -5.23
C ARG A 444 30.40 22.20 -5.76
N ASP A 445 31.38 21.68 -5.04
CA ASP A 445 32.79 21.95 -5.31
C ASP A 445 33.31 21.14 -6.51
N LYS A 446 32.87 19.88 -6.63
CA LYS A 446 33.25 18.99 -7.72
C LYS A 446 32.07 18.13 -8.18
N PRO A 447 31.05 18.74 -8.82
CA PRO A 447 29.88 18.01 -9.29
C PRO A 447 30.25 17.01 -10.39
N ASP A 448 29.84 15.76 -10.22
CA ASP A 448 30.11 14.67 -11.17
C ASP A 448 29.31 14.81 -12.47
N PHE A 449 28.13 15.44 -12.40
CA PHE A 449 27.17 15.53 -13.51
C PHE A 449 26.76 16.96 -13.86
N LEU A 450 27.73 17.89 -13.88
CA LEU A 450 27.44 19.33 -14.06
C LEU A 450 26.67 19.66 -15.35
N ASP A 451 27.03 19.05 -16.48
CA ASP A 451 26.36 19.35 -17.75
C ASP A 451 24.94 18.77 -17.81
N ILE A 452 24.71 17.62 -17.19
CA ILE A 452 23.36 17.08 -16.96
C ILE A 452 22.53 18.04 -16.11
N ILE A 453 23.08 18.53 -14.99
CA ILE A 453 22.41 19.52 -14.12
C ILE A 453 22.05 20.78 -14.90
N ARG A 454 22.94 21.28 -15.75
CA ARG A 454 22.66 22.47 -16.58
C ARG A 454 21.49 22.23 -17.53
N VAL A 455 21.40 21.06 -18.15
CA VAL A 455 20.25 20.69 -18.99
C VAL A 455 18.97 20.57 -18.17
N GLN A 456 19.02 19.96 -16.99
CA GLN A 456 17.87 19.84 -16.09
C GLN A 456 17.34 21.23 -15.69
N GLN A 457 18.23 22.15 -15.31
CA GLN A 457 17.89 23.54 -15.01
C GLN A 457 17.31 24.29 -16.22
N ALA A 458 17.98 24.20 -17.37
CA ALA A 458 17.54 24.86 -18.59
C ALA A 458 16.18 24.32 -19.07
N THR A 459 15.92 23.03 -18.88
CA THR A 459 14.63 22.42 -19.19
C THR A 459 13.53 22.99 -18.30
N ALA A 460 13.71 22.98 -16.96
CA ALA A 460 12.71 23.55 -16.05
C ALA A 460 12.46 25.06 -16.28
N ALA A 461 13.45 25.80 -16.77
CA ALA A 461 13.34 27.23 -17.07
C ALA A 461 12.64 27.57 -18.41
N ARG A 462 12.27 26.56 -19.20
CA ARG A 462 11.59 26.77 -20.50
C ARG A 462 10.26 27.52 -20.32
N PRO A 463 9.92 28.50 -21.18
CA PRO A 463 8.67 29.26 -21.06
C PRO A 463 7.43 28.38 -21.02
N GLU A 464 7.39 27.28 -21.78
CA GLU A 464 6.25 26.34 -21.80
C GLU A 464 6.05 25.54 -20.51
N PHE A 465 7.02 25.58 -19.59
CA PHE A 465 7.03 24.82 -18.34
C PHE A 465 6.92 25.73 -17.10
N LYS A 466 6.78 27.03 -17.31
CA LYS A 466 6.63 28.01 -16.24
C LYS A 466 5.37 27.72 -15.43
N GLY A 467 5.56 27.48 -14.13
CA GLY A 467 4.46 27.29 -13.17
C GLY A 467 4.07 25.82 -12.93
N ASN A 468 4.52 24.88 -13.76
CA ASN A 468 4.20 23.45 -13.62
C ASN A 468 5.43 22.52 -13.71
N VAL A 469 6.65 23.04 -13.89
CA VAL A 469 7.90 22.29 -13.74
C VAL A 469 8.89 23.06 -12.86
N ILE A 470 9.54 22.37 -11.91
CA ILE A 470 10.61 22.91 -11.06
C ILE A 470 11.84 22.00 -11.10
N PHE A 471 13.02 22.60 -11.08
CA PHE A 471 14.28 21.90 -10.81
C PHE A 471 14.62 21.95 -9.31
N THR A 472 14.83 20.80 -8.69
CA THR A 472 15.29 20.69 -7.30
C THR A 472 16.81 20.56 -7.25
N GLU A 473 17.47 21.53 -6.61
CA GLU A 473 18.91 21.54 -6.39
C GLU A 473 19.33 20.54 -5.29
N THR A 474 20.14 19.55 -5.65
CA THR A 474 20.56 18.49 -4.72
C THR A 474 22.06 18.52 -4.40
N ARG A 475 22.88 19.34 -5.07
CA ARG A 475 24.33 19.43 -4.78
C ARG A 475 24.63 19.87 -3.35
N ASN A 476 23.74 20.66 -2.76
CA ASN A 476 23.85 21.12 -1.38
C ASN A 476 23.56 20.00 -0.35
N LEU A 477 23.06 18.86 -0.82
CA LEU A 477 22.67 17.73 0.01
C LEU A 477 23.71 16.61 -0.03
N TRP A 478 24.77 16.78 -0.82
CA TRP A 478 25.86 15.82 -0.90
C TRP A 478 26.52 15.66 0.47
N PRO A 479 26.57 14.44 1.03
CA PRO A 479 27.01 14.24 2.40
C PRO A 479 28.53 14.28 2.52
N ASP A 480 28.98 14.57 3.73
CA ASP A 480 30.36 14.35 4.14
C ASP A 480 30.64 12.82 4.23
N PRO A 481 31.61 12.28 3.47
CA PRO A 481 31.96 10.86 3.51
C PRO A 481 32.39 10.37 4.90
N ASP A 482 33.03 11.23 5.70
CA ASP A 482 33.52 10.87 7.03
C ASP A 482 32.37 10.75 8.04
N LYS A 483 31.25 11.40 7.75
CA LYS A 483 30.01 11.40 8.54
C LYS A 483 28.91 10.55 7.92
N SER A 484 29.31 9.47 7.27
CA SER A 484 28.41 8.59 6.56
C SER A 484 28.68 7.11 6.86
N PRO A 485 27.65 6.24 6.79
CA PRO A 485 27.77 4.83 7.17
C PRO A 485 28.36 3.90 6.10
N ASP A 486 28.47 4.34 4.85
CA ASP A 486 29.05 3.59 3.73
C ASP A 486 30.22 4.40 3.11
N ARG A 487 30.98 3.79 2.20
CA ARG A 487 32.08 4.40 1.44
C ARG A 487 31.81 4.43 -0.06
N ASP A 488 30.69 3.89 -0.51
CA ASP A 488 30.23 3.94 -1.89
C ASP A 488 29.58 5.29 -2.23
N ALA A 489 30.33 6.15 -2.93
CA ALA A 489 29.86 7.46 -3.37
C ALA A 489 28.62 7.36 -4.29
N THR A 490 28.51 6.30 -5.11
CA THR A 490 27.34 6.13 -6.01
C THR A 490 26.03 5.90 -5.25
N LYS A 491 26.14 5.54 -3.97
CA LYS A 491 25.03 5.36 -3.03
C LYS A 491 24.88 6.54 -2.08
N TRP A 492 25.51 7.68 -2.37
CA TRP A 492 25.57 8.84 -1.47
C TRP A 492 26.10 8.43 -0.08
N TYR A 493 27.09 7.53 -0.07
CA TYR A 493 27.71 6.98 1.14
C TYR A 493 26.71 6.35 2.14
N GLY A 494 25.56 5.89 1.65
CA GLY A 494 24.51 5.32 2.48
C GLY A 494 23.89 6.33 3.46
N ASN A 495 24.07 7.63 3.23
CA ASN A 495 23.67 8.69 4.16
C ASN A 495 22.15 8.94 4.08
N ALA A 496 21.43 8.51 5.11
CA ALA A 496 19.99 8.69 5.25
C ALA A 496 19.57 10.15 5.39
N GLU A 497 20.40 11.01 6.00
CA GLU A 497 20.12 12.45 6.13
C GLU A 497 20.01 13.10 4.75
N SER A 498 20.95 12.82 3.85
CA SER A 498 20.93 13.32 2.48
C SER A 498 19.70 12.86 1.70
N PHE A 499 19.33 11.58 1.79
CA PHE A 499 18.12 11.07 1.12
C PHE A 499 16.85 11.69 1.70
N TYR A 500 16.76 11.85 3.02
CA TYR A 500 15.63 12.49 3.67
C TYR A 500 15.50 13.96 3.24
N LYS A 501 16.58 14.75 3.34
CA LYS A 501 16.59 16.15 2.91
C LYS A 501 16.30 16.31 1.41
N MET A 502 16.74 15.35 0.59
CA MET A 502 16.40 15.31 -0.82
C MET A 502 14.90 15.12 -1.02
N GLY A 503 14.28 14.18 -0.30
CA GLY A 503 12.83 14.00 -0.29
C GLY A 503 12.08 15.23 0.20
N GLU A 504 12.57 15.91 1.23
CA GLU A 504 11.99 17.18 1.70
C GLU A 504 12.06 18.27 0.64
N ALA A 505 13.20 18.41 -0.04
CA ALA A 505 13.36 19.41 -1.09
C ALA A 505 12.41 19.13 -2.27
N ILE A 506 12.33 17.87 -2.71
CA ILE A 506 11.39 17.42 -3.75
C ILE A 506 9.95 17.69 -3.32
N GLY A 507 9.57 17.33 -2.09
CA GLY A 507 8.22 17.55 -1.57
C GLY A 507 7.87 19.03 -1.49
N LYS A 508 8.75 19.87 -0.94
CA LYS A 508 8.55 21.32 -0.88
C LYS A 508 8.40 21.95 -2.27
N ASP A 509 9.14 21.46 -3.27
CA ASP A 509 8.99 21.94 -4.65
C ASP A 509 7.71 21.42 -5.31
N MET A 510 7.34 20.16 -5.09
CA MET A 510 6.07 19.60 -5.56
C MET A 510 4.88 20.37 -4.97
N LEU A 511 4.87 20.63 -3.66
CA LEU A 511 3.82 21.41 -3.00
C LEU A 511 3.72 22.86 -3.50
N LYS A 512 4.78 23.43 -4.09
CA LYS A 512 4.67 24.74 -4.76
C LYS A 512 3.92 24.66 -6.09
N LEU A 513 4.04 23.53 -6.79
CA LEU A 513 3.39 23.28 -8.08
C LEU A 513 1.93 22.85 -7.95
N LEU A 514 1.53 22.29 -6.81
CA LEU A 514 0.16 21.84 -6.54
C LEU A 514 -0.81 22.97 -6.14
N LYS A 515 -0.37 24.23 -6.20
CA LYS A 515 -1.11 25.41 -5.71
C LYS A 515 -2.13 25.97 -6.69
#